data_AF-D3GI89-F1
#
_entry.id   AF-D3GI89-F1
#
_cell.length_a   1.000
_cell.length_b   1.000
_cell.length_c   1.000
_cell.angle_alpha   90.00
_cell.angle_beta   90.00
_cell.angle_gamma   90.00
#
_symmetry.space_group_name_H-M   'P 1'
#
loop_
_entity.id
_entity.type
_entity.pdbx_description
1 polymer ?
#
loop_
_entity_poly.entity_id
_entity_poly.type
_entity_poly.pdbx_seq_one_letter_code
_entity_poly.pdbx_strand_id
1 'polypeptide(L)'
;DIGDIVRGKDLYLGNKKKKQNGKETEREKLEKNLQKILGNIYNELTSTNGRSKSSASALQKRYQDDGTGNYFQLREDWWALNRETVWKAITCDEKNKLGGYLYFRGHVVIMKKSVTQAKDKMPNVPNEQSE
;
A
#
# COMPACT_ATOMS: atom_id res chain seq x y z
N ASP A 1 2.20 -4.03 -8.82
CA ASP A 1 0.73 -4.24 -8.91
C ASP A 1 -0.01 -3.72 -7.67
N ILE A 2 -0.19 -4.48 -6.58
CA ILE A 2 -0.96 -3.98 -5.40
C ILE A 2 -0.42 -2.64 -4.87
N GLY A 3 0.90 -2.53 -4.75
CA GLY A 3 1.54 -1.28 -4.34
C GLY A 3 1.35 -0.13 -5.33
N ASP A 4 1.21 -0.39 -6.63
CA ASP A 4 0.99 0.67 -7.62
C ASP A 4 -0.46 1.15 -7.58
N ILE A 5 -1.41 0.27 -7.28
CA ILE A 5 -2.82 0.63 -7.07
C ILE A 5 -2.95 1.54 -5.84
N VAL A 6 -2.40 1.12 -4.70
CA VAL A 6 -2.43 1.93 -3.47
C VAL A 6 -1.80 3.30 -3.68
N ARG A 7 -0.69 3.35 -4.41
CA ARG A 7 0.06 4.59 -4.69
C ARG A 7 -0.52 5.46 -5.80
N GLY A 8 -1.58 5.01 -6.48
CA GLY A 8 -2.15 5.74 -7.62
C GLY A 8 -1.25 5.75 -8.86
N LYS A 9 -0.27 4.84 -8.93
CA LYS A 9 0.68 4.67 -10.05
C LYS A 9 0.30 3.54 -10.99
N ASP A 10 -0.76 2.80 -10.68
CA ASP A 10 -1.21 1.69 -11.50
C ASP A 10 -1.65 2.17 -12.89
N LEU A 11 -1.00 1.63 -13.93
CA LEU A 11 -1.23 2.01 -15.33
C LEU A 11 -2.35 1.18 -16.00
N TYR A 12 -3.07 0.34 -15.26
CA TYR A 12 -4.09 -0.54 -15.84
C TYR A 12 -5.31 0.21 -16.41
N LEU A 13 -5.28 0.59 -17.69
CA LEU A 13 -6.32 1.35 -18.41
C LEU A 13 -7.66 0.60 -18.65
N GLY A 14 -8.00 -0.39 -17.80
CA GLY A 14 -9.12 -1.32 -17.97
C GLY A 14 -10.45 -0.69 -18.41
N ASN A 15 -10.99 -1.23 -19.51
CA ASN A 15 -12.32 -0.98 -20.09
C ASN A 15 -12.72 0.50 -20.31
N LYS A 16 -11.98 1.20 -21.18
CA LYS A 16 -12.41 2.47 -21.82
C LYS A 16 -13.87 2.45 -22.32
N LYS A 17 -14.37 1.28 -22.80
CA LYS A 17 -15.75 1.09 -23.28
C LYS A 17 -16.82 1.29 -22.19
N LYS A 18 -16.58 0.92 -20.92
CA LYS A 18 -17.55 1.14 -19.83
C LYS A 18 -17.72 2.64 -19.53
N LYS A 19 -16.62 3.39 -19.58
CA LYS A 19 -16.59 4.84 -19.40
C LYS A 19 -17.34 5.58 -20.51
N GLN A 20 -17.27 5.09 -21.75
CA GLN A 20 -18.05 5.60 -22.89
C GLN A 20 -19.56 5.43 -22.71
N ASN A 21 -20.00 4.36 -22.03
CA ASN A 21 -21.41 4.13 -21.72
C ASN A 21 -21.86 4.82 -20.40
N GLY A 22 -21.02 5.72 -19.83
CA GLY A 22 -21.29 6.41 -18.58
C GLY A 22 -21.29 5.53 -17.32
N LYS A 23 -20.85 4.26 -17.42
CA LYS A 23 -20.88 3.32 -16.31
C LYS A 23 -19.55 3.31 -15.57
N GLU A 24 -19.60 3.68 -14.30
CA GLU A 24 -18.46 3.64 -13.39
C GLU A 24 -17.85 2.22 -13.32
N THR A 25 -16.52 2.16 -13.46
CA THR A 25 -15.78 0.90 -13.36
C THR A 25 -15.47 0.56 -11.90
N GLU A 26 -15.20 -0.72 -11.61
CA GLU A 26 -14.77 -1.15 -10.28
C GLU A 26 -13.46 -0.45 -9.86
N ARG A 27 -12.60 -0.16 -10.83
CA ARG A 27 -11.38 0.64 -10.63
C ARG A 27 -11.69 2.06 -10.19
N GLU A 28 -12.65 2.73 -10.84
CA GLU A 28 -13.05 4.09 -10.44
C GLU A 28 -13.71 4.12 -9.07
N LYS A 29 -14.51 3.10 -8.73
CA LYS A 29 -15.04 2.91 -7.37
C LYS A 29 -13.93 2.75 -6.34
N LEU A 30 -12.95 1.89 -6.64
CA LEU A 30 -11.81 1.66 -5.78
C LEU A 30 -11.00 2.95 -5.57
N GLU A 31 -10.70 3.67 -6.65
CA GLU A 31 -9.94 4.93 -6.57
C GLU A 31 -10.68 5.99 -5.74
N LYS A 32 -11.98 6.18 -5.97
CA LYS A 32 -12.80 7.10 -5.17
C LYS A 32 -12.82 6.73 -3.68
N ASN A 33 -12.89 5.43 -3.37
CA ASN A 33 -12.85 4.96 -1.99
C ASN A 33 -11.48 5.24 -1.35
N LEU A 34 -10.39 5.00 -2.08
CA LEU A 34 -9.03 5.29 -1.60
C LEU A 34 -8.84 6.79 -1.35
N GLN A 35 -9.25 7.64 -2.30
CA GLN A 35 -9.22 9.10 -2.14
C GLN A 35 -10.02 9.55 -0.91
N LYS A 36 -11.21 8.99 -0.69
CA LYS A 36 -12.04 9.31 0.47
C LYS A 36 -11.38 8.91 1.79
N ILE A 37 -10.83 7.70 1.87
CA ILE A 37 -10.14 7.21 3.08
C ILE A 37 -8.91 8.07 3.38
N LEU A 38 -8.12 8.39 2.36
CA LEU A 38 -6.91 9.19 2.51
C LEU A 38 -7.23 10.66 2.86
N GLY A 39 -8.31 11.21 2.31
CA GLY A 39 -8.79 12.53 2.71
C GLY A 39 -9.16 12.59 4.19
N ASN A 40 -9.83 11.56 4.69
CA ASN A 40 -10.13 11.46 6.13
C ASN A 40 -8.85 11.36 6.97
N ILE A 41 -7.89 10.52 6.56
CA ILE A 41 -6.59 10.39 7.24
C ILE A 41 -5.83 11.72 7.23
N TYR A 42 -5.79 12.42 6.10
CA TYR A 42 -5.15 13.72 5.99
C TYR A 42 -5.78 14.75 6.94
N ASN A 43 -7.11 14.80 7.01
CA ASN A 43 -7.84 15.71 7.90
C ASN A 43 -7.55 15.40 9.38
N GLU A 44 -7.53 14.13 9.76
CA GLU A 44 -7.16 13.67 11.11
C GLU A 44 -5.70 14.02 11.45
N LEU A 45 -4.76 13.78 10.54
CA LEU A 45 -3.34 14.06 10.74
C LEU A 45 -3.06 15.56 10.89
N THR A 46 -3.77 16.39 10.13
CA THR A 46 -3.59 17.84 10.08
C THR A 46 -4.49 18.60 11.04
N SER A 47 -5.37 17.90 11.75
CA SER A 47 -6.19 18.47 12.82
C SER A 47 -5.33 19.01 13.97
N THR A 48 -5.77 20.10 14.56
CA THR A 48 -5.17 20.70 15.76
C THR A 48 -5.74 20.13 17.06
N ASN A 49 -6.76 19.27 16.98
CA ASN A 49 -7.35 18.64 18.17
C ASN A 49 -6.34 17.65 18.76
N GLY A 50 -5.73 18.01 19.89
CA GLY A 50 -4.69 17.21 20.55
C GLY A 50 -3.29 17.32 19.95
N ARG A 51 -3.05 18.26 19.02
CA ARG A 51 -1.73 18.49 18.39
C ARG A 51 -1.38 19.97 18.34
N SER A 52 -0.09 20.31 18.52
CA SER A 52 0.39 21.68 18.33
C SER A 52 0.11 22.21 16.92
N LYS A 53 -0.26 23.48 16.81
CA LYS A 53 -0.47 24.19 15.53
C LYS A 53 0.75 24.10 14.62
N SER A 54 1.96 24.09 15.19
CA SER A 54 3.21 23.99 14.43
C SER A 54 3.39 22.63 13.75
N SER A 55 3.06 21.53 14.44
CA SER A 55 3.17 20.18 13.87
C SER A 55 2.04 19.86 12.90
N ALA A 56 0.82 20.34 13.14
CA ALA A 56 -0.27 20.28 12.17
C ALA A 56 0.10 21.00 10.86
N SER A 57 0.68 22.20 10.96
CA SER A 57 1.14 22.97 9.79
C SER A 57 2.29 22.27 9.04
N ALA A 58 3.20 21.62 9.75
CA ALA A 58 4.28 20.84 9.14
C ALA A 58 3.74 19.64 8.34
N LEU A 59 2.72 18.95 8.89
CA LEU A 59 2.06 17.83 8.20
C LEU A 59 1.27 18.28 6.97
N GLN A 60 0.58 19.44 7.05
CA GLN A 60 -0.08 20.03 5.88
C GLN A 60 0.90 20.36 4.76
N LYS A 61 2.08 20.92 5.10
CA LYS A 61 3.14 21.20 4.12
C LYS A 61 3.73 19.94 3.52
N ARG A 62 3.96 18.91 4.34
CA ARG A 62 4.52 17.64 3.87
C ARG A 62 3.54 16.91 2.96
N TYR A 63 2.29 16.76 3.40
CA TYR A 63 1.26 16.05 2.65
C TYR A 63 0.38 16.98 1.82
N GLN A 64 0.95 18.08 1.32
CA GLN A 64 0.19 19.06 0.57
C GLN A 64 -0.48 18.39 -0.64
N ASP A 65 -1.80 18.48 -0.68
CA ASP A 65 -2.59 18.02 -1.82
C ASP A 65 -2.50 19.07 -2.94
N ASP A 66 -2.34 18.61 -4.17
CA ASP A 66 -2.30 19.44 -5.39
C ASP A 66 -3.70 19.83 -5.88
N GLY A 67 -4.74 19.62 -5.04
CA GLY A 67 -6.14 19.82 -5.38
C GLY A 67 -6.76 18.64 -6.11
N THR A 68 -6.00 17.57 -6.38
CA THR A 68 -6.52 16.37 -7.05
C THR A 68 -7.13 15.35 -6.08
N GLY A 69 -6.94 15.54 -4.77
CA GLY A 69 -7.37 14.58 -3.74
C GLY A 69 -6.60 13.25 -3.80
N ASN A 70 -5.46 13.22 -4.49
CA ASN A 70 -4.68 12.01 -4.65
C ASN A 70 -3.70 11.78 -3.50
N TYR A 71 -3.28 12.83 -2.78
CA TYR A 71 -2.39 12.71 -1.63
C TYR A 71 -1.14 11.83 -1.89
N PHE A 72 -0.45 12.04 -3.03
CA PHE A 72 0.62 11.14 -3.50
C PHE A 72 1.70 10.87 -2.45
N GLN A 73 2.16 11.89 -1.73
CA GLN A 73 3.17 11.72 -0.68
C GLN A 73 2.63 10.88 0.49
N LEU A 74 1.38 11.09 0.90
CA LEU A 74 0.74 10.29 1.95
C LEU A 74 0.59 8.83 1.54
N ARG A 75 0.25 8.56 0.28
CA ARG A 75 0.15 7.19 -0.25
C ARG A 75 1.50 6.47 -0.27
N GLU A 76 2.56 7.15 -0.71
CA GLU A 76 3.91 6.58 -0.73
C GLU A 76 4.38 6.23 0.69
N ASP A 77 4.22 7.14 1.64
CA ASP A 77 4.64 6.91 3.02
C ASP A 77 3.80 5.85 3.72
N TRP A 78 2.49 5.84 3.48
CA TRP A 78 1.60 4.81 4.00
C TRP A 78 1.99 3.43 3.45
N TRP A 79 2.28 3.33 2.15
CA TRP A 79 2.74 2.08 1.55
C TRP A 79 4.10 1.67 2.11
N ALA A 80 5.05 2.61 2.24
CA ALA A 80 6.37 2.33 2.81
C ALA A 80 6.28 1.75 4.22
N LEU A 81 5.39 2.28 5.05
CA LEU A 81 5.17 1.84 6.43
C LEU A 81 4.47 0.46 6.52
N ASN A 82 3.52 0.18 5.62
CA ASN A 82 2.65 -1.00 5.72
C ASN A 82 3.00 -2.14 4.77
N ARG A 83 3.95 -1.95 3.85
CA ARG A 83 4.31 -2.95 2.81
C ARG A 83 4.67 -4.31 3.38
N GLU A 84 5.34 -4.36 4.52
CA GLU A 84 5.74 -5.62 5.15
C GLU A 84 4.53 -6.37 5.72
N THR A 85 3.61 -5.66 6.38
CA THR A 85 2.37 -6.23 6.89
C THR A 85 1.47 -6.72 5.75
N VAL A 86 1.35 -5.94 4.67
CA VAL A 86 0.62 -6.35 3.47
C VAL A 86 1.25 -7.59 2.85
N TRP A 87 2.58 -7.62 2.73
CA TRP A 87 3.31 -8.79 2.22
C TRP A 87 3.09 -10.02 3.08
N LYS A 88 3.18 -9.86 4.40
CA LYS A 88 2.89 -10.92 5.37
C LYS A 88 1.46 -11.44 5.16
N ALA A 89 0.47 -10.58 5.07
CA ALA A 89 -0.92 -10.99 4.83
C ALA A 89 -1.09 -11.79 3.52
N ILE A 90 -0.46 -11.36 2.42
CA ILE A 90 -0.49 -12.07 1.12
C ILE A 90 0.14 -13.46 1.22
N THR A 91 1.18 -13.60 2.04
CA THR A 91 1.97 -14.84 2.15
C THR A 91 1.53 -15.74 3.31
N CYS A 92 0.58 -15.28 4.15
CA CYS A 92 0.07 -15.96 5.35
C CYS A 92 -1.07 -16.94 5.10
N ASP A 93 -1.78 -16.89 3.97
CA ASP A 93 -2.97 -17.72 3.76
C ASP A 93 -2.57 -19.21 3.76
N GLU A 94 -3.08 -20.00 4.71
CA GLU A 94 -2.67 -21.40 4.92
C GLU A 94 -2.90 -22.29 3.69
N LYS A 95 -3.89 -21.94 2.85
CA LYS A 95 -4.15 -22.63 1.56
C LYS A 95 -3.21 -22.19 0.44
N ASN A 96 -2.69 -20.97 0.54
CA ASN A 96 -1.75 -20.35 -0.39
C ASN A 96 -0.40 -20.09 0.28
N LYS A 97 -0.03 -20.90 1.30
CA LYS A 97 1.36 -20.97 1.75
C LYS A 97 2.12 -21.15 0.46
N LEU A 98 3.01 -20.21 0.17
CA LEU A 98 4.00 -20.34 -0.86
C LEU A 98 4.82 -21.57 -0.45
N GLY A 99 4.32 -22.76 -0.81
CA GLY A 99 4.69 -24.05 -0.27
C GLY A 99 6.16 -24.33 -0.56
N GLY A 100 7.03 -23.86 0.32
CA GLY A 100 8.48 -23.86 0.09
C GLY A 100 8.97 -22.91 -1.00
N TYR A 101 8.14 -22.01 -1.56
CA TYR A 101 8.61 -21.05 -2.57
C TYR A 101 9.29 -19.86 -1.90
N LEU A 102 10.61 -19.76 -2.11
CA LEU A 102 11.45 -18.65 -1.66
C LEU A 102 11.54 -17.60 -2.76
N TYR A 103 11.35 -16.33 -2.40
CA TYR A 103 11.65 -15.22 -3.31
C TYR A 103 13.15 -15.00 -3.36
N PHE A 104 13.76 -15.32 -4.51
CA PHE A 104 15.15 -15.00 -4.79
C PHE A 104 15.22 -13.77 -5.70
N ARG A 105 15.94 -12.74 -5.27
CA ARG A 105 16.26 -11.60 -6.13
C ARG A 105 17.75 -11.64 -6.42
N GLY A 106 18.10 -11.92 -7.69
CA GLY A 106 19.48 -11.87 -8.12
C GLY A 106 19.99 -10.42 -8.07
N HIS A 107 21.00 -10.16 -7.23
CA HIS A 107 21.76 -8.93 -7.31
C HIS A 107 22.91 -9.13 -8.33
N VAL A 108 23.05 -8.22 -9.28
CA VAL A 108 24.25 -8.16 -10.13
C VAL A 108 25.37 -7.61 -9.27
N VAL A 109 26.10 -8.50 -8.59
CA VAL A 109 27.40 -8.18 -8.01
C VAL A 109 28.43 -8.41 -9.10
N ILE A 110 29.02 -7.33 -9.60
CA ILE A 110 30.24 -7.44 -10.41
C ILE A 110 31.27 -8.15 -9.53
N MET A 111 31.60 -9.38 -9.91
CA MET A 111 32.49 -10.36 -9.26
C MET A 111 31.96 -11.06 -7.99
N LYS A 112 31.71 -12.37 -8.16
CA LYS A 112 31.27 -13.42 -7.20
C LYS A 112 29.76 -13.43 -6.88
N LYS A 113 29.07 -14.42 -7.47
CA LYS A 113 27.68 -14.79 -7.20
C LYS A 113 27.46 -15.01 -5.69
N SER A 114 26.92 -14.01 -5.00
CA SER A 114 26.24 -14.19 -3.71
C SER A 114 24.74 -13.94 -3.92
N VAL A 115 23.93 -15.00 -3.88
CA VAL A 115 22.47 -14.92 -3.91
C VAL A 115 22.00 -14.54 -2.51
N THR A 116 21.47 -13.34 -2.32
CA THR A 116 20.88 -12.92 -1.05
C THR A 116 19.44 -13.43 -0.95
N GLN A 117 19.17 -14.20 0.11
CA GLN A 117 17.83 -14.72 0.44
C GLN A 117 17.07 -13.71 1.29
N ALA A 118 15.79 -13.45 0.98
CA ALA A 118 14.89 -12.77 1.90
C ALA A 118 14.53 -13.74 3.06
N LYS A 119 14.72 -13.30 4.31
CA LYS A 119 14.67 -14.16 5.51
C LYS A 119 13.38 -14.04 6.33
N ASP A 120 12.25 -13.71 5.71
CA ASP A 120 10.99 -13.56 6.45
C ASP A 120 10.29 -14.91 6.59
N LYS A 121 10.89 -15.81 7.37
CA LYS A 121 10.25 -17.05 7.80
C LYS A 121 9.26 -16.69 8.91
N MET A 122 7.98 -16.95 8.69
CA MET A 122 6.96 -16.61 9.69
C MET A 122 7.15 -17.41 10.98
N PRO A 123 6.98 -16.79 12.16
CA PRO A 123 6.82 -17.55 13.39
C PRO A 123 5.54 -18.41 13.28
N ASN A 124 5.61 -19.66 13.70
CA ASN A 124 4.43 -20.51 13.86
C ASN A 124 3.49 -19.80 14.84
N VAL A 125 2.35 -19.32 14.36
CA VAL A 125 1.26 -18.88 15.23
C VAL A 125 0.59 -20.16 15.71
N PRO A 126 0.57 -20.45 17.04
CA PRO A 126 -0.19 -21.58 17.55
C PRO A 126 -1.66 -21.39 17.19
N ASN A 127 -2.27 -22.43 16.64
CA ASN A 127 -3.70 -22.50 16.41
C ASN A 127 -4.40 -22.49 17.78
N GLU A 128 -4.87 -21.34 18.25
CA GLU A 128 -5.83 -21.28 19.35
C GLU A 128 -7.19 -21.75 18.82
N GLN A 129 -7.34 -23.08 18.77
CA GLN A 129 -8.63 -23.75 18.80
C GLN A 129 -8.76 -24.46 20.16
N SER A 130 -9.37 -23.77 21.12
CA SER A 130 -10.00 -24.30 22.36
C SER A 130 -10.23 -23.08 23.26
N GLU A 131 -11.42 -22.74 23.76
CA GLU A 131 -12.66 -23.50 24.04
C GLU A 131 -13.90 -22.63 23.76
#